data_AF-A0A1B6MI90-F1
#
_entry.id   AF-A0A1B6MI90-F1
#
_cell.length_a   1.000
_cell.length_b   1.000
_cell.length_c   1.000
_cell.angle_alpha   90.00
_cell.angle_beta   90.00
_cell.angle_gamma   90.00
#
_symmetry.space_group_name_H-M   'P 1'
#
loop_
_entity.id
_entity.type
_entity.pdbx_description
1 polymer ?
#
loop_
_entity_poly.entity_id
_entity_poly.type
_entity_poly.pdbx_seq_one_letter_code
_entity_poly.pdbx_strand_id
1 'polypeptide(L)'
;RYMSPEVLDETIDMQCFESLRRVDMYAMGLVLWEIGRRTLCNGVAEEYRPPFYDAVPSDPSFEDMRKVVCTDQQRPSIPNRWASDPTLAGISKVIRECWHQNPNVRLPSLRVKKTLVKLASS
;
A
#
# COMPACT_ATOMS: atom_id res chain seq x y z
N ARG A 1 10.03 2.90 6.73
CA ARG A 1 9.49 2.49 5.41
C ARG A 1 7.97 2.25 5.38
N TYR A 2 7.37 1.51 6.33
CA TYR A 2 5.93 1.18 6.31
C TYR A 2 5.04 2.10 7.15
N MET A 3 5.62 3.11 7.79
CA MET A 3 4.86 4.09 8.57
C MET A 3 3.93 4.88 7.65
N SER A 4 2.68 5.04 8.08
CA SER A 4 1.68 5.81 7.36
C SER A 4 1.96 7.32 7.43
N PRO A 5 1.36 8.13 6.56
CA PRO A 5 1.59 9.57 6.54
C PRO A 5 1.32 10.24 7.88
N GLU A 6 0.23 9.89 8.56
CA GLU A 6 -0.13 10.47 9.85
C GLU A 6 0.82 10.08 11.00
N VAL A 7 1.56 8.98 10.86
CA VAL A 7 2.64 8.63 11.79
C VAL A 7 3.89 9.43 11.48
N LEU A 8 4.22 9.60 10.19
CA LEU A 8 5.40 10.35 9.73
C LEU A 8 5.28 11.86 9.97
N ASP A 9 4.06 12.41 9.90
CA ASP A 9 3.78 13.82 10.21
C ASP A 9 3.40 14.04 11.68
N GLU A 10 3.42 12.99 12.52
CA GLU A 10 3.07 13.06 13.95
C GLU A 10 1.64 13.60 14.21
N THR A 11 0.72 13.40 13.25
CA THR A 11 -0.68 13.85 13.33
C THR A 11 -1.65 12.75 13.78
N ILE A 12 -1.14 11.55 14.05
CA ILE A 12 -1.92 10.43 14.53
C ILE A 12 -2.49 10.66 15.94
N ASP A 13 -3.80 10.44 16.10
CA ASP A 13 -4.42 10.36 17.42
C ASP A 13 -4.19 8.95 18.02
N MET A 14 -3.22 8.86 18.93
CA MET A 14 -2.85 7.63 19.64
C MET A 14 -3.89 7.18 20.68
N GLN A 15 -4.84 8.04 21.07
CA GLN A 15 -5.94 7.66 21.96
C GLN A 15 -7.11 7.04 21.20
N CYS A 16 -7.16 7.23 19.87
CA CYS A 16 -8.15 6.61 19.02
C CYS A 16 -7.65 5.28 18.46
N PHE A 17 -8.20 4.17 18.97
CA PHE A 17 -7.86 2.83 18.48
C PHE A 17 -8.09 2.66 16.96
N GLU A 18 -9.11 3.31 16.40
CA GLU A 18 -9.36 3.28 14.95
C GLU A 18 -8.23 3.93 14.14
N SER A 19 -7.51 4.91 14.70
CA SER A 19 -6.30 5.46 14.06
C SER A 19 -5.25 4.38 13.86
N LEU A 20 -4.97 3.59 14.90
CA LEU A 20 -4.00 2.49 14.84
C LEU A 20 -4.38 1.46 13.78
N ARG A 21 -5.67 1.09 13.69
CA ARG A 21 -6.17 0.19 12.65
C ARG A 21 -5.94 0.74 11.25
N ARG A 22 -6.10 2.05 11.04
CA ARG A 22 -5.89 2.69 9.73
C ARG A 22 -4.42 2.77 9.36
N VAL A 23 -3.50 2.85 10.33
CA VAL A 23 -2.05 2.69 10.12
C VAL A 23 -1.75 1.30 9.59
N ASP A 24 -2.30 0.25 10.22
CA ASP A 24 -2.11 -1.13 9.77
C ASP A 24 -2.60 -1.33 8.33
N MET A 25 -3.74 -0.71 7.97
CA MET A 25 -4.28 -0.81 6.62
C MET A 25 -3.39 -0.12 5.57
N TYR A 26 -2.69 0.96 5.94
CA TYR A 26 -1.68 1.56 5.05
C TYR A 26 -0.53 0.58 4.79
N ALA A 27 0.04 -0.01 5.84
CA ALA A 27 1.11 -0.99 5.72
C ALA A 27 0.66 -2.23 4.92
N MET A 28 -0.58 -2.69 5.13
CA MET A 28 -1.17 -3.79 4.35
C MET A 28 -1.21 -3.46 2.85
N GLY A 29 -1.54 -2.22 2.47
CA GLY A 29 -1.49 -1.78 1.07
C GLY A 29 -0.11 -1.96 0.44
N LEU A 30 0.95 -1.62 1.19
CA LEU A 30 2.34 -1.78 0.75
C LEU A 30 2.72 -3.26 0.61
N VAL A 31 2.31 -4.12 1.56
CA VAL A 31 2.58 -5.56 1.49
C VAL A 31 1.85 -6.21 0.32
N LEU A 32 0.59 -5.82 0.04
CA LEU A 32 -0.13 -6.30 -1.14
C LEU A 32 0.57 -5.90 -2.44
N TRP A 33 1.20 -4.73 -2.49
CA TRP A 33 2.01 -4.31 -3.63
C TRP A 33 3.25 -5.20 -3.81
N GLU A 34 3.95 -5.55 -2.72
CA GLU A 34 5.09 -6.49 -2.79
C GLU A 34 4.67 -7.87 -3.29
N ILE A 35 3.53 -8.39 -2.81
CA ILE A 35 2.98 -9.67 -3.27
C ILE A 35 2.63 -9.58 -4.74
N GLY A 36 1.91 -8.53 -5.16
CA GLY A 36 1.50 -8.34 -6.55
C GLY A 36 2.68 -8.33 -7.53
N ARG A 37 3.83 -7.77 -7.14
CA ARG A 37 5.06 -7.78 -7.96
C ARG A 37 5.62 -9.17 -8.22
N ARG A 38 5.36 -10.11 -7.31
CA ARG A 38 5.84 -11.50 -7.42
C ARG A 38 4.80 -12.42 -8.06
N THR A 39 3.63 -11.90 -8.40
CA THR A 39 2.58 -12.63 -9.11
C THR A 39 2.81 -12.56 -10.61
N LEU A 40 2.72 -13.70 -11.28
CA LEU A 40 2.81 -13.77 -12.75
C LEU A 40 1.62 -13.06 -13.40
N CYS A 41 1.90 -12.15 -14.31
CA CYS A 41 0.94 -11.49 -15.18
C CYS A 41 1.41 -11.65 -16.62
N ASN A 42 0.66 -12.39 -17.44
CA ASN A 42 1.03 -12.73 -18.82
C ASN A 42 2.45 -13.35 -18.94
N GLY A 43 2.81 -14.25 -18.01
CA GLY A 43 4.10 -14.94 -18.01
C GLY A 43 5.27 -14.13 -17.45
N VAL A 44 5.03 -12.91 -16.96
CA VAL A 44 6.08 -12.03 -16.40
C VAL A 44 5.73 -11.65 -14.96
N ALA A 45 6.72 -11.67 -14.06
CA ALA A 45 6.65 -11.11 -12.71
C ALA A 45 7.83 -10.16 -12.49
N GLU A 46 7.62 -9.07 -11.77
CA GLU A 46 8.67 -8.12 -11.41
C GLU A 46 9.64 -8.70 -10.37
N GLU A 47 10.90 -8.27 -10.37
CA GLU A 47 11.82 -8.60 -9.27
C GLU A 47 11.28 -8.10 -7.91
N TYR A 48 11.61 -8.84 -6.86
CA TYR A 48 11.35 -8.38 -5.49
C TYR A 48 12.06 -7.06 -5.24
N ARG A 49 11.31 -6.09 -4.71
CA ARG A 49 11.82 -4.82 -4.23
C ARG A 49 10.98 -4.39 -3.02
N PRO A 50 11.58 -3.79 -1.99
CA PRO A 50 10.81 -3.19 -0.91
C PRO A 50 10.03 -1.96 -1.41
N PRO A 51 8.96 -1.54 -0.73
CA PRO A 51 8.22 -0.34 -1.10
C PRO A 51 9.13 0.90 -1.09
N PHE A 52 8.96 1.81 -2.06
CA PHE A 52 9.80 3.01 -2.20
C PHE A 52 11.30 2.75 -2.46
N TYR A 53 11.69 1.56 -2.93
CA TYR A 53 13.10 1.23 -3.24
C TYR A 53 13.77 2.19 -4.25
N ASP A 54 12.97 2.87 -5.07
CA ASP A 54 13.36 3.81 -6.11
C ASP A 54 13.39 5.27 -5.63
N ALA A 55 12.93 5.55 -4.41
CA ALA A 55 12.81 6.89 -3.86
C ALA A 55 13.60 7.12 -2.56
N VAL A 56 13.96 6.07 -1.82
CA VAL A 56 14.70 6.17 -0.55
C VAL A 56 15.79 5.09 -0.44
N PRO A 57 16.88 5.32 0.34
CA PRO A 57 17.93 4.31 0.53
C PRO A 57 17.40 3.05 1.25
N SER A 58 18.19 1.99 1.29
CA SER A 58 17.81 0.70 1.89
C SER A 58 17.35 0.83 3.35
N ASP A 59 18.07 1.63 4.14
CA ASP A 59 17.75 1.99 5.53
C ASP A 59 17.37 3.48 5.62
N PRO A 60 16.12 3.84 5.30
CA PRO A 60 15.70 5.23 5.21
C PRO A 60 15.48 5.82 6.60
N SER A 61 15.94 7.07 6.78
CA SER A 61 15.62 7.84 7.97
C SER A 61 14.13 8.19 8.03
N PHE A 62 13.69 8.68 9.19
CA PHE A 62 12.34 9.20 9.35
C PHE A 62 12.06 10.36 8.38
N GLU A 63 13.02 11.29 8.21
CA GLU A 63 12.92 12.43 7.29
C GLU A 63 12.81 12.00 5.82
N ASP A 64 13.58 11.00 5.40
CA ASP A 64 13.49 10.47 4.02
C ASP A 64 12.08 9.97 3.72
N MET A 65 11.51 9.21 4.66
CA MET A 65 10.15 8.68 4.51
C MET A 65 9.11 9.79 4.58
N ARG A 66 9.21 10.75 5.51
CA ARG A 66 8.27 11.87 5.62
C ARG A 66 8.26 12.70 4.33
N LYS A 67 9.44 13.01 3.79
CA LYS A 67 9.56 13.75 2.53
C LYS A 67 8.82 13.02 1.39
N VAL A 68 9.11 11.74 1.18
CA VAL A 68 8.54 10.98 0.05
C VAL A 68 7.04 10.73 0.22
N VAL A 69 6.60 10.35 1.42
CA VAL A 69 5.22 9.90 1.67
C VAL A 69 4.25 11.05 1.94
N CYS A 70 4.69 12.08 2.67
CA CYS A 70 3.83 13.16 3.13
C CYS A 70 3.97 14.42 2.27
N THR A 71 5.21 14.87 2.02
CA THR A 71 5.45 16.10 1.25
C THR A 71 5.24 15.87 -0.24
N ASP A 72 5.93 14.89 -0.80
CA ASP A 72 5.89 14.58 -2.24
C ASP A 72 4.69 13.69 -2.60
N GLN A 73 3.96 13.18 -1.59
CA GLN A 73 2.79 12.31 -1.70
C GLN A 73 2.97 11.11 -2.65
N GLN A 74 4.20 10.61 -2.75
CA GLN A 74 4.51 9.50 -3.64
C GLN A 74 3.95 8.18 -3.08
N ARG A 75 3.64 7.26 -3.98
CA ARG A 75 3.27 5.87 -3.69
C ARG A 75 4.03 4.94 -4.63
N PRO A 76 4.31 3.69 -4.24
CA PRO A 76 4.94 2.73 -5.14
C PRO A 76 4.18 2.61 -6.47
N SER A 77 4.91 2.60 -7.59
CA SER A 77 4.30 2.50 -8.92
C SER A 77 3.62 1.14 -9.10
N ILE A 78 2.36 1.15 -9.55
CA ILE A 78 1.63 -0.07 -9.92
C ILE A 78 1.89 -0.33 -11.41
N PRO A 79 2.48 -1.48 -11.79
CA PRO A 79 2.74 -1.80 -13.19
C PRO A 79 1.47 -1.79 -14.04
N ASN A 80 1.49 -1.07 -15.16
CA ASN A 80 0.33 -0.97 -16.07
C ASN A 80 -0.18 -2.34 -16.55
N ARG A 81 0.71 -3.34 -16.65
CA ARG A 81 0.36 -4.71 -17.04
C ARG A 81 -0.67 -5.35 -16.12
N TRP A 82 -0.71 -4.98 -14.83
CA TRP A 82 -1.69 -5.51 -13.87
C TRP A 82 -3.13 -5.21 -14.29
N ALA A 83 -3.37 -4.17 -15.11
CA ALA A 83 -4.69 -3.88 -15.65
C ALA A 83 -5.22 -4.95 -16.63
N SER A 84 -4.32 -5.77 -17.20
CA SER A 84 -4.70 -6.86 -18.11
C SER A 84 -5.10 -8.17 -17.42
N ASP A 85 -4.79 -8.30 -16.13
CA ASP A 85 -5.20 -9.45 -15.31
C ASP A 85 -6.31 -9.01 -14.34
N PRO A 86 -7.53 -9.61 -14.38
CA PRO A 86 -8.65 -9.17 -13.55
C PRO A 86 -8.36 -9.18 -12.04
N THR A 87 -7.60 -10.17 -11.58
CA THR A 87 -7.25 -10.34 -10.16
C THR A 87 -6.29 -9.23 -9.72
N LEU A 88 -5.21 -9.00 -10.48
CA LEU A 88 -4.24 -7.95 -10.19
C LEU A 88 -4.84 -6.55 -10.40
N ALA A 89 -5.74 -6.36 -11.34
CA ALA A 89 -6.50 -5.12 -11.50
C ALA A 89 -7.38 -4.84 -10.28
N GLY A 90 -8.02 -5.88 -9.72
CA GLY A 90 -8.77 -5.81 -8.47
C GLY A 90 -7.87 -5.49 -7.27
N ILE A 91 -6.75 -6.20 -7.12
CA ILE A 91 -5.76 -5.97 -6.07
C ILE A 91 -5.19 -4.55 -6.16
N SER A 92 -4.93 -4.03 -7.36
CA SER A 92 -4.46 -2.66 -7.60
C SER A 92 -5.43 -1.60 -7.05
N LYS A 93 -6.74 -1.87 -7.07
CA LYS A 93 -7.75 -0.98 -6.49
C LYS A 93 -7.69 -1.03 -4.96
N VAL A 94 -7.63 -2.24 -4.40
CA VAL A 94 -7.48 -2.45 -2.94
C VAL A 94 -6.24 -1.75 -2.40
N ILE A 95 -5.08 -1.92 -3.06
CA ILE A 95 -3.82 -1.24 -2.68
C ILE A 95 -4.03 0.27 -2.63
N ARG A 96 -4.62 0.85 -3.68
CA ARG A 96 -4.87 2.31 -3.79
C ARG A 96 -5.75 2.85 -2.67
N GLU A 97 -6.78 2.11 -2.31
CA GLU A 97 -7.68 2.49 -1.23
C GLU A 97 -7.04 2.29 0.15
N CYS A 98 -6.15 1.30 0.31
CA CYS A 98 -5.43 1.05 1.56
C CYS A 98 -4.36 2.10 1.89
N TRP A 99 -3.59 2.57 0.91
CA TRP A 99 -2.48 3.51 1.16
C TRP A 99 -2.84 4.99 0.94
N HIS A 100 -4.13 5.33 1.00
CA HIS A 100 -4.61 6.69 0.80
C HIS A 100 -4.05 7.67 1.84
N GLN A 101 -3.79 8.93 1.44
CA GLN A 101 -3.25 9.97 2.33
C GLN A 101 -4.18 10.19 3.54
N ASN A 102 -5.45 10.49 3.30
CA ASN A 102 -6.47 10.59 4.34
C ASN A 102 -6.75 9.19 4.95
N PRO A 103 -6.50 8.97 6.26
CA PRO A 103 -6.74 7.67 6.89
C PRO A 103 -8.22 7.29 6.99
N ASN A 104 -9.14 8.25 6.97
CA ASN A 104 -10.58 8.00 7.12
C ASN A 104 -11.23 7.29 5.92
N VAL A 105 -10.60 7.36 4.74
CA VAL A 105 -11.12 6.70 3.53
C VAL A 105 -10.50 5.33 3.27
N ARG A 106 -9.55 4.91 4.10
CA ARG A 106 -8.88 3.62 3.95
C ARG A 106 -9.85 2.48 4.21
N LEU A 107 -9.68 1.38 3.48
CA LEU A 107 -10.50 0.20 3.64
C LEU A 107 -10.30 -0.43 5.03
N PRO A 108 -11.37 -0.80 5.75
CA PRO A 108 -11.25 -1.70 6.88
C PRO A 108 -10.80 -3.10 6.45
N SER A 109 -10.06 -3.80 7.31
CA SER A 109 -9.57 -5.17 7.06
C SER A 109 -10.68 -6.13 6.59
N LEU A 110 -11.87 -6.07 7.20
CA LEU A 110 -13.01 -6.91 6.79
C LEU A 110 -13.44 -6.66 5.34
N ARG A 111 -13.40 -5.40 4.88
CA ARG A 111 -13.73 -5.04 3.49
C ARG A 111 -12.68 -5.57 2.54
N VAL A 112 -11.38 -5.42 2.88
CA VAL A 112 -10.28 -6.03 2.12
C VAL A 112 -10.48 -7.54 1.99
N LYS A 113 -10.72 -8.25 3.10
CA LYS A 113 -10.97 -9.70 3.10
C LYS A 113 -12.11 -10.09 2.15
N LYS A 114 -13.28 -9.42 2.26
CA LYS A 114 -14.43 -9.71 1.39
C LYS A 114 -14.11 -9.50 -0.09
N THR A 115 -13.39 -8.43 -0.41
CA THR A 115 -12.96 -8.14 -1.80
C THR A 115 -12.01 -9.22 -2.31
N LEU A 116 -11.00 -9.61 -1.53
CA LEU A 116 -10.03 -10.64 -1.92
C LEU A 116 -10.71 -12.01 -2.12
N VAL A 117 -11.64 -12.39 -1.25
CA VAL A 117 -12.43 -13.62 -1.42
C VAL A 117 -13.23 -13.58 -2.71
N LYS A 118 -13.87 -12.45 -3.02
CA LYS A 118 -14.62 -12.29 -4.28
C LYS A 118 -13.72 -12.42 -5.51
N LEU A 119 -12.54 -11.79 -5.49
CA LEU A 119 -11.57 -11.87 -6.59
C LEU A 119 -11.05 -13.31 -6.79
N ALA A 120 -10.79 -14.03 -5.71
CA ALA A 120 -10.33 -15.42 -5.77
C ALA A 120 -11.39 -16.40 -6.31
N SER A 121 -12.66 -16.02 -6.27
CA SER A 121 -13.78 -16.80 -6.80
C SER A 121 -14.22 -16.36 -8.21
N SER A 122 -13.50 -15.40 -8.81
CA SER A 122 -13.81 -14.84 -10.14
C SER A 122 -13.06 -15.54 -11.26
#